data_AF-A0A1I6JKI5-F1
#
_entry.id   AF-A0A1I6JKI5-F1
#
_cell.length_a   1.000
_cell.length_b   1.000
_cell.length_c   1.000
_cell.angle_alpha   90.00
_cell.angle_beta   90.00
_cell.angle_gamma   90.00
#
_symmetry.space_group_name_H-M   'P 1'
#
loop_
_entity.id
_entity.type
_entity.pdbx_description
1 polymer ?
#
loop_
_entity_poly.entity_id
_entity_poly.type
_entity_poly.pdbx_seq_one_letter_code
_entity_poly.pdbx_strand_id
1 'polypeptide(L)' 'MALVCTLKTSGTESSSEKLAGEVLLELARHEVVGQAFRVADYDVRPGVAVDEGHGDEWPILRRHIVDSDIVILATTCNRR' A
#
# COMPACT_ATOMS: atom_id res chain seq x y z
N MET A 1 2.09 3.90 -7.58
CA MET A 1 1.55 2.92 -6.62
C MET A 1 1.02 3.61 -5.36
N ALA A 2 -0.10 3.16 -4.80
CA ALA A 2 -0.54 3.54 -3.45
C ALA A 2 -0.37 2.38 -2.47
N LEU A 3 0.32 2.63 -1.36
CA LEU A 3 0.53 1.67 -0.28
C LEU A 3 -0.40 2.03 0.88
N VAL A 4 -1.42 1.20 1.11
CA VAL A 4 -2.42 1.42 2.16
C VAL A 4 -2.01 0.68 3.43
N CYS A 5 -1.57 1.43 4.42
CA CYS A 5 -1.07 0.93 5.70
C CYS A 5 -2.16 0.94 6.79
N THR A 6 -3.35 0.44 6.45
CA THR A 6 -4.41 0.18 7.43
C THR A 6 -4.11 -1.11 8.18
N LEU A 7 -4.51 -1.19 9.45
CA LEU A 7 -4.45 -2.44 10.23
C LEU A 7 -5.64 -3.37 9.96
N LYS A 8 -6.57 -2.97 9.09
CA LYS A 8 -7.77 -3.74 8.76
C LYS A 8 -7.56 -4.54 7.47
N THR A 9 -7.77 -5.84 7.52
CA THR A 9 -7.74 -6.70 6.33
C THR A 9 -8.88 -6.40 5.37
N SER A 10 -8.72 -6.84 4.12
CA SER A 10 -9.75 -6.78 3.09
C SER A 10 -11.08 -7.37 3.56
N GLY A 11 -12.18 -6.73 3.17
CA GLY A 11 -13.53 -6.99 3.68
C GLY A 11 -13.99 -6.01 4.76
N THR A 12 -13.08 -5.21 5.34
CA THR A 12 -13.43 -4.09 6.22
C THR A 12 -13.10 -2.74 5.58
N GLU A 13 -14.00 -1.77 5.75
CA GLU A 13 -13.78 -0.40 5.27
C GLU A 13 -12.57 0.27 5.94
N SER A 14 -11.79 0.98 5.12
CA SER A 14 -10.59 1.72 5.50
C SER A 14 -10.66 3.15 4.97
N SER A 15 -10.59 4.14 5.86
CA SER A 15 -10.55 5.56 5.45
C SER A 15 -9.31 5.90 4.64
N SER A 16 -8.15 5.31 4.99
CA SER A 16 -6.91 5.50 4.22
C SER A 16 -7.00 4.89 2.83
N GLU A 17 -7.74 3.79 2.66
CA GLU A 17 -7.99 3.23 1.32
C GLU A 17 -8.92 4.11 0.49
N LYS A 18 -10.01 4.61 1.09
CA LYS A 18 -10.94 5.53 0.42
C LYS A 18 -10.18 6.77 -0.11
N LEU A 19 -9.36 7.40 0.74
CA LEU A 19 -8.53 8.55 0.33
C LEU A 19 -7.50 8.18 -0.74
N ALA A 20 -6.84 7.02 -0.63
CA ALA A 20 -5.91 6.57 -1.65
C ALA A 20 -6.60 6.39 -3.01
N GLY A 21 -7.82 5.85 -3.02
CA GLY A 21 -8.65 5.71 -4.21
C GLY A 21 -9.01 7.05 -4.86
N GLU A 22 -9.41 8.04 -4.06
CA GLU A 22 -9.68 9.41 -4.56
C GLU A 22 -8.45 10.05 -5.19
N VAL A 23 -7.28 9.92 -4.56
CA VAL A 23 -6.02 10.43 -5.12
C VAL A 23 -5.68 9.73 -6.44
N LEU A 24 -5.83 8.40 -6.51
CA LEU A 24 -5.59 7.64 -7.73
C LEU A 24 -6.56 8.04 -8.87
N LEU A 25 -7.82 8.30 -8.55
CA LEU A 25 -8.83 8.78 -9.51
C LEU A 25 -8.44 10.15 -10.09
N GLU A 26 -7.99 11.09 -9.25
CA GLU A 26 -7.54 12.39 -9.75
C GLU A 26 -6.25 12.27 -10.58
N LEU A 27 -5.30 11.43 -10.17
CA LEU A 27 -4.09 11.17 -10.95
C LEU A 27 -4.39 10.52 -12.31
N ALA A 28 -5.40 9.66 -12.40
CA ALA A 28 -5.81 9.06 -13.67
C ALA A 28 -6.25 10.11 -14.71
N ARG A 29 -6.77 11.26 -14.27
CA ARG A 29 -7.13 12.39 -15.16
C ARG A 29 -5.90 13.05 -15.78
N HIS A 30 -4.73 12.84 -15.20
CA HIS A 30 -3.43 13.26 -15.72
C HIS A 30 -2.70 12.11 -16.43
N GLU A 31 -3.43 11.08 -16.89
CA GLU A 31 -2.89 9.91 -17.59
C GLU A 31 -1.91 9.07 -16.75
N VAL A 32 -1.92 9.25 -15.43
CA VAL A 32 -1.11 8.46 -14.50
C VAL A 32 -1.82 7.15 -14.19
N VAL A 33 -1.19 6.03 -14.51
CA VAL A 33 -1.68 4.70 -14.14
C VAL A 33 -1.23 4.36 -12.72
N GLY A 34 -2.16 3.92 -11.87
CA GLY A 34 -1.83 3.56 -10.50
C GLY A 34 -2.74 2.47 -9.94
N GLN A 35 -2.19 1.71 -9.00
CA GLN A 35 -2.87 0.65 -8.27
C GLN A 35 -2.63 0.82 -6.76
N ALA A 36 -3.64 0.47 -5.97
CA ALA A 36 -3.55 0.43 -4.52
C ALA A 36 -3.25 -0.99 -4.02
N PHE A 37 -2.33 -1.09 -3.06
CA PHE A 37 -1.96 -2.32 -2.37
C PHE A 37 -2.18 -2.14 -0.89
N ARG A 38 -3.05 -2.98 -0.31
CA ARG A 38 -3.32 -2.98 1.13
C ARG A 38 -2.35 -3.90 1.83
N VAL A 39 -1.45 -3.34 2.65
CA VAL A 39 -0.36 -4.10 3.29
C VAL A 39 -0.90 -5.21 4.20
N ALA A 40 -2.03 -4.97 4.88
CA ALA A 40 -2.66 -5.96 5.75
C ALA A 40 -3.15 -7.24 5.05
N ASP A 41 -3.18 -7.27 3.71
CA ASP A 41 -3.54 -8.47 2.95
C ASP A 41 -2.34 -9.35 2.59
N TYR A 42 -1.12 -8.92 2.94
CA TYR A 42 0.13 -9.61 2.67
C TYR A 42 0.79 -10.05 3.99
N ASP A 43 1.42 -11.22 4.02
CA ASP A 43 2.27 -11.66 5.14
C ASP A 43 3.59 -10.86 5.13
N VAL A 44 3.56 -9.64 5.64
CA VAL A 44 4.73 -8.77 5.77
C VAL A 44 5.32 -8.92 7.16
N ARG A 45 6.53 -9.48 7.22
CA ARG A 45 7.18 -9.75 8.50
C ARG A 45 7.89 -8.52 9.07
N PRO A 46 7.90 -8.35 10.41
CA PRO A 46 8.66 -7.28 11.02
C PRO A 46 10.15 -7.56 10.85
N GLY A 47 10.89 -6.60 10.29
CA GLY A 47 12.29 -6.78 9.97
C GLY A 47 12.89 -5.60 9.21
N VAL A 48 14.13 -5.76 8.75
CA VAL A 48 14.87 -4.74 7.98
C VAL A 48 15.53 -5.32 6.72
N ALA A 49 15.48 -6.64 6.54
CA ALA A 49 15.96 -7.29 5.33
C ALA A 49 15.00 -7.03 4.16
N VAL A 50 15.50 -7.30 2.96
CA VAL A 50 14.67 -7.25 1.74
C VAL A 50 13.65 -8.39 1.71
N ASP A 51 13.99 -9.52 2.31
CA ASP A 51 13.21 -10.73 2.45
C ASP A 51 13.56 -11.35 3.81
N GLU A 52 12.62 -11.39 4.74
CA GLU A 52 12.80 -12.04 6.05
C GLU A 52 12.64 -13.58 5.98
N GLY A 53 12.39 -14.11 4.77
CA GLY A 53 12.25 -15.53 4.47
C GLY A 53 10.91 -16.12 4.91
N HIS A 54 10.78 -17.44 4.70
CA HIS A 54 9.69 -18.26 5.25
C HIS A 54 8.26 -17.82 4.83
N GLY A 55 8.09 -17.19 3.66
CA GLY A 55 6.79 -16.75 3.16
C GLY A 55 6.51 -15.26 3.32
N ASP A 56 7.53 -14.46 3.68
CA ASP A 56 7.44 -13.00 3.64
C ASP A 56 7.09 -12.48 2.24
N GLU A 57 6.04 -11.68 2.16
CA GLU A 57 5.53 -11.10 0.91
C GLU A 57 6.02 -9.66 0.69
N TRP A 58 6.84 -9.13 1.61
CA TRP A 58 7.50 -7.83 1.42
C TRP A 58 8.26 -7.69 0.09
N PRO A 59 8.99 -8.69 -0.43
CA PRO A 59 9.68 -8.58 -1.72
C PRO A 59 8.74 -8.23 -2.88
N ILE A 60 7.49 -8.72 -2.85
CA ILE A 60 6.48 -8.45 -3.89
C ILE A 60 6.08 -6.98 -3.86
N LEU A 61 5.69 -6.47 -2.69
CA LEU A 61 5.33 -5.06 -2.50
C LEU A 61 6.52 -4.14 -2.80
N ARG A 62 7.71 -4.51 -2.34
CA ARG A 62 8.95 -3.77 -2.59
C ARG A 62 9.25 -3.64 -4.08
N ARG A 63 9.01 -4.68 -4.88
CA ARG A 63 9.19 -4.60 -6.33
C ARG A 63 8.27 -3.56 -6.95
N HIS A 64 6.99 -3.55 -6.58
CA HIS A 64 6.05 -2.52 -7.05
C HIS A 64 6.44 -1.11 -6.63
N ILE A 65 7.02 -0.94 -5.43
CA ILE A 65 7.54 0.35 -4.95
C ILE A 65 8.70 0.82 -5.85
N VAL A 66 9.67 -0.05 -6.12
CA VAL A 66 10.84 0.28 -6.95
C VAL A 66 10.46 0.56 -8.41
N ASP A 67 9.49 -0.19 -8.94
CA ASP A 67 9.01 -0.04 -10.32
C ASP A 67 8.07 1.18 -10.49
N SER A 68 7.70 1.88 -9.40
CA SER A 68 6.78 3.02 -9.45
C SER A 68 7.49 4.36 -9.51
N ASP A 69 7.05 5.25 -10.39
CA ASP A 69 7.50 6.65 -10.43
C ASP A 69 6.96 7.48 -9.25
N ILE A 70 5.75 7.15 -8.78
CA ILE A 70 5.05 7.85 -7.70
C ILE A 70 4.58 6.84 -6.66
N VAL A 71 4.94 7.08 -5.40
CA VAL A 71 4.49 6.27 -4.25
C VAL A 71 3.62 7.12 -3.34
N ILE A 72 2.37 6.70 -3.15
CA ILE A 72 1.42 7.30 -2.21
C ILE A 72 1.39 6.46 -0.93
N LEU A 73 1.85 7.02 0.18
CA LEU A 73 1.76 6.36 1.49
C LEU A 73 0.45 6.76 2.19
N ALA A 74 -0.53 5.86 2.21
CA ALA A 74 -1.82 6.09 2.83
C ALA A 74 -1.89 5.39 4.19
N THR A 75 -1.53 6.11 5.25
CA THR A 75 -1.55 5.60 6.63
C THR A 75 -2.68 6.21 7.45
N THR A 76 -3.21 5.46 8.42
CA THR A 76 -4.21 5.99 9.36
C THR A 76 -3.52 6.81 10.44
N CYS A 77 -3.95 8.05 10.65
CA CYS A 77 -3.51 8.82 11.82
C CYS A 77 -4.42 8.47 13.01
N ASN A 78 -3.93 7.61 13.90
CA ASN A 78 -4.63 7.33 15.15
C ASN A 78 -4.24 8.40 16.19
N ARG A 79 -5.12 9.39 16.41
CA ARG A 79 -4.95 10.29 17.55
C ARG A 79 -5.35 9.53 18.82
N ARG A 80 -4.36 9.13 19.61
CA ARG A 80 -4.57 8.91 21.05
C ARG A 80 -4.57 10.25 21.76
#